data_AF-A0A645GX03-F1
#
_entry.id   AF-A0A645GX03-F1
#
_cell.length_a   1.000
_cell.length_b   1.000
_cell.length_c   1.000
_cell.angle_alpha   90.00
_cell.angle_beta   90.00
_cell.angle_gamma   90.00
#
_symmetry.space_group_name_H-M   'P 1'
#
loop_
_entity.id
_entity.type
_entity.pdbx_description
1 polymer ?
#
loop_
_entity_poly.entity_id
_entity_poly.type
_entity_poly.pdbx_seq_one_letter_code
_entity_poly.pdbx_strand_id
1 'polypeptide(L)'
;MVITKRSFFEGKSIVKRVIAVGGQTVDIDYDAGLVYVDGQALDEPYVADFMAYPDSSYMVNNSLTVPEGSIFVMGDNRNHSTDSRDLRLGTVDERYVLGRALIVVLPLGDFGVIR
;
A
#
# COMPACT_ATOMS: atom_id res chain seq x y z
N MET A 1 1.47 8.66 -2.29
CA MET A 1 1.56 8.88 -3.76
C MET A 1 0.16 9.12 -4.32
N VAL A 2 0.01 9.98 -5.34
CA VAL A 2 -1.29 10.25 -5.99
C VAL A 2 -1.40 9.46 -7.31
N ILE A 3 -2.47 8.70 -7.46
CA ILE A 3 -2.76 7.83 -8.61
C ILE A 3 -4.06 8.30 -9.26
N THR A 4 -4.12 8.31 -10.59
CA THR A 4 -5.40 8.36 -11.32
C THR A 4 -5.49 7.21 -12.31
N LYS A 5 -6.43 6.30 -12.08
CA LYS A 5 -6.73 5.20 -13.00
C LYS A 5 -8.17 5.38 -13.45
N ARG A 6 -8.41 5.74 -14.72
CA ARG A 6 -9.76 6.05 -15.24
C ARG A 6 -10.78 4.93 -15.00
N SER A 7 -10.34 3.67 -14.98
CA SER A 7 -11.19 2.51 -14.75
C SER A 7 -11.50 2.22 -13.27
N PHE A 8 -10.97 3.02 -12.34
CA PHE A 8 -11.14 2.81 -10.89
C PHE A 8 -11.58 4.12 -10.22
N PHE A 9 -12.54 4.05 -9.29
CA PHE A 9 -13.20 5.23 -8.67
C PHE A 9 -13.70 6.29 -9.67
N GLU A 10 -14.23 5.88 -10.83
CA GLU A 10 -14.77 6.79 -11.85
C GLU A 10 -13.75 7.85 -12.34
N GLY A 11 -12.45 7.53 -12.27
CA GLY A 11 -11.37 8.44 -12.66
C GLY A 11 -11.02 9.51 -11.63
N LYS A 12 -11.54 9.42 -10.40
CA LYS A 12 -11.09 10.24 -9.28
C LYS A 12 -9.68 9.84 -8.86
N SER A 13 -8.87 10.83 -8.51
CA SER A 13 -7.55 10.58 -7.97
C SER A 13 -7.63 9.98 -6.57
N ILE A 14 -6.75 9.03 -6.29
CA ILE A 14 -6.62 8.39 -4.99
C ILE A 14 -5.20 8.59 -4.45
N VAL A 15 -5.08 8.63 -3.13
CA VAL A 15 -3.77 8.64 -2.46
C VAL A 15 -3.55 7.29 -1.79
N LYS A 16 -2.47 6.63 -2.16
CA LYS A 16 -2.04 5.34 -1.59
C LYS A 16 -0.52 5.32 -1.41
N ARG A 17 -0.05 4.38 -0.60
CA ARG A 17 1.38 4.08 -0.40
C ARG A 17 1.81 3.00 -1.38
N VAL A 18 3.01 3.15 -1.96
CA VAL A 18 3.65 2.09 -2.75
C VAL A 18 4.26 1.10 -1.76
N ILE A 19 3.89 -0.17 -1.92
CA ILE A 19 4.36 -1.27 -1.09
C ILE A 19 5.44 -2.05 -1.83
N ALA A 20 5.22 -2.31 -3.12
CA ALA A 20 6.19 -3.00 -3.98
C ALA A 20 6.16 -2.47 -5.40
N VAL A 21 7.27 -2.62 -6.12
CA VAL A 21 7.45 -2.23 -7.52
C VAL A 21 7.64 -3.47 -8.41
N GLY A 22 7.67 -3.26 -9.73
CA GLY A 22 7.88 -4.31 -10.73
C GLY A 22 9.03 -5.27 -10.37
N GLY A 23 8.76 -6.57 -10.54
CA GLY A 23 9.70 -7.65 -10.25
C GLY A 23 9.67 -8.15 -8.79
N GLN A 24 9.17 -7.35 -7.85
CA GLN A 24 9.08 -7.76 -6.45
C GLN A 24 7.87 -8.65 -6.17
N THR A 25 7.95 -9.49 -5.15
CA THR A 25 6.83 -10.32 -4.70
C THR A 25 6.25 -9.76 -3.40
N VAL A 26 4.93 -9.64 -3.34
CA VAL A 26 4.17 -9.26 -2.15
C VAL A 26 3.49 -10.49 -1.59
N ASP A 27 3.55 -10.67 -0.28
CA ASP A 27 2.77 -11.66 0.46
C ASP A 27 2.14 -11.01 1.71
N ILE A 28 0.89 -11.33 2.01
CA ILE A 28 0.14 -10.75 3.13
C ILE A 28 -0.30 -11.86 4.06
N ASP A 29 0.24 -11.84 5.27
CA ASP A 29 -0.13 -12.72 6.36
C ASP A 29 -1.12 -12.00 7.28
N TYR A 30 -2.41 -12.32 7.15
CA TYR A 30 -3.46 -11.74 7.99
C TYR A 30 -3.52 -12.34 9.39
N ASP A 31 -2.94 -13.53 9.62
CA ASP A 31 -2.87 -14.13 10.95
C ASP A 31 -1.84 -13.39 11.81
N ALA A 32 -0.73 -12.97 11.19
CA ALA A 32 0.29 -12.12 11.82
C ALA A 32 0.05 -10.61 11.65
N GLY A 33 -0.83 -10.22 10.72
CA GLY A 33 -1.09 -8.82 10.38
C GLY A 33 0.08 -8.14 9.66
N LEU A 34 0.91 -8.91 8.96
CA LEU A 34 2.16 -8.45 8.35
C LEU A 34 2.10 -8.49 6.82
N VAL A 35 2.84 -7.57 6.20
CA VAL A 35 3.11 -7.58 4.75
C VAL A 35 4.56 -7.91 4.54
N TYR A 36 4.82 -8.81 3.60
CA TYR A 36 6.15 -9.20 3.18
C TYR A 36 6.40 -8.72 1.75
N VAL A 37 7.60 -8.21 1.51
CA VAL A 37 8.11 -7.90 0.18
C VAL A 37 9.40 -8.66 -0.04
N ASP A 38 9.47 -9.46 -1.09
CA ASP A 38 10.59 -10.36 -1.40
C ASP A 38 10.96 -11.26 -0.20
N GLY A 39 9.95 -11.69 0.55
CA GLY A 39 10.09 -12.53 1.74
C GLY A 39 10.51 -11.79 3.02
N GLN A 40 10.70 -10.46 2.98
CA GLN A 40 11.04 -9.66 4.14
C GLN A 40 9.81 -8.94 4.70
N ALA A 41 9.53 -9.11 5.99
CA ALA A 41 8.46 -8.39 6.66
C ALA A 41 8.75 -6.88 6.62
N LEU A 42 7.75 -6.09 6.24
CA LEU A 42 7.82 -4.64 6.25
C LEU A 42 7.68 -4.13 7.69
N ASP A 43 8.53 -3.16 8.05
CA ASP A 43 8.33 -2.32 9.22
C ASP A 43 7.37 -1.17 8.85
N GLU A 44 6.16 -1.19 9.42
CA GLU A 44 5.06 -0.32 9.01
C GLU A 44 4.55 0.57 10.16
N PRO A 45 5.37 1.47 10.73
CA PRO A 45 4.96 2.32 11.86
C PRO A 45 3.84 3.32 11.52
N TYR A 46 3.49 3.45 10.24
CA TYR A 46 2.38 4.27 9.74
C TYR A 46 1.03 3.53 9.74
N VAL A 47 1.01 2.22 10.00
CA VAL A 47 -0.23 1.44 10.12
C VAL A 47 -0.66 1.46 11.58
N ALA A 48 -1.82 2.07 11.85
CA ALA A 48 -2.31 2.27 13.22
C ALA A 48 -2.95 1.01 13.83
N ASP A 49 -3.56 0.17 13.00
CA ASP A 49 -4.39 -0.95 13.43
C ASP A 49 -3.84 -2.29 12.92
N PHE A 50 -4.05 -3.35 13.69
CA PHE A 50 -3.79 -4.71 13.23
C PHE A 50 -4.59 -4.99 11.95
N MET A 51 -3.92 -5.50 10.93
CA MET A 51 -4.54 -5.79 9.64
C MET A 51 -5.32 -7.09 9.72
N ALA A 52 -6.65 -6.99 9.67
CA ALA A 52 -7.55 -8.13 9.71
C ALA A 52 -7.85 -8.67 8.30
N TYR A 53 -8.37 -9.89 8.24
CA TYR A 53 -8.92 -10.42 7.00
C TYR A 53 -10.01 -9.49 6.45
N PRO A 54 -9.98 -9.19 5.15
CA PRO A 54 -10.99 -8.34 4.54
C PRO A 54 -12.33 -9.08 4.40
N ASP A 55 -13.42 -8.40 4.70
CA ASP A 55 -14.78 -8.95 4.52
C ASP A 55 -15.23 -9.04 3.05
N SER A 56 -14.44 -8.49 2.12
CA SER A 56 -14.78 -8.42 0.70
C SER A 56 -14.26 -9.61 -0.10
N SER A 57 -15.14 -10.27 -0.86
CA SER A 57 -14.77 -11.34 -1.79
C SER A 57 -13.86 -10.91 -2.96
N TYR A 58 -13.70 -9.59 -3.18
CA TYR A 58 -12.78 -9.07 -4.19
C TYR A 58 -11.36 -8.86 -3.65
N MET A 59 -11.16 -8.86 -2.33
CA MET A 59 -9.87 -8.62 -1.68
C MET A 59 -9.09 -9.93 -1.48
N VAL A 60 -8.77 -10.57 -2.60
CA VAL A 60 -8.09 -11.88 -2.61
C VAL A 60 -6.65 -11.80 -3.13
N ASN A 61 -6.19 -10.60 -3.51
CA ASN A 61 -4.88 -10.39 -4.10
C ASN A 61 -3.81 -10.24 -3.02
N ASN A 62 -3.56 -11.33 -2.31
CA ASN A 62 -2.77 -11.37 -1.07
C ASN A 62 -1.35 -11.93 -1.28
N SER A 63 -1.08 -12.57 -2.41
CA SER A 63 0.25 -13.06 -2.78
C SER A 63 0.43 -12.96 -4.30
N LEU A 64 1.41 -12.17 -4.76
CA LEU A 64 1.69 -11.97 -6.19
C LEU A 64 3.08 -11.39 -6.46
N THR A 65 3.60 -11.64 -7.66
CA THR A 65 4.73 -10.89 -8.20
C THR A 65 4.22 -9.70 -9.00
N VAL A 66 4.70 -8.50 -8.67
CA VAL A 66 4.28 -7.26 -9.31
C VAL A 66 4.82 -7.25 -10.75
N PRO A 67 3.97 -7.10 -11.77
CA PRO A 67 4.43 -7.01 -13.15
C PRO A 67 5.37 -5.82 -13.36
N GLU A 68 6.33 -5.98 -14.26
CA GLU A 68 7.23 -4.88 -14.66
C GLU A 68 6.45 -3.65 -15.13
N GLY A 69 6.92 -2.46 -14.76
CA GLY A 69 6.24 -1.18 -15.04
C GLY A 69 4.94 -0.98 -14.26
N SER A 70 4.68 -1.80 -13.25
CA SER A 70 3.55 -1.65 -12.33
C SER A 70 4.02 -1.58 -10.87
N ILE A 71 3.11 -1.14 -10.01
CA ILE A 71 3.30 -1.01 -8.57
C ILE A 71 2.13 -1.65 -7.82
N PHE A 72 2.41 -2.21 -6.66
CA PHE A 72 1.41 -2.65 -5.70
C PHE A 72 1.24 -1.58 -4.64
N VAL A 73 -0.01 -1.15 -4.39
CA VAL A 73 -0.30 -0.05 -3.48
C VAL A 73 -1.29 -0.46 -2.41
N MET A 74 -1.11 0.07 -1.20
CA MET A 74 -2.02 -0.11 -0.08
C MET A 74 -2.33 1.25 0.58
N GLY A 75 -3.49 1.34 1.23
CA GLY A 75 -3.79 2.45 2.12
C GLY A 75 -3.23 2.20 3.52
N ASP A 76 -2.82 3.27 4.20
CA ASP A 76 -2.29 3.19 5.58
C ASP A 76 -3.40 2.74 6.57
N ASN A 77 -4.66 3.13 6.32
CA ASN A 77 -5.82 2.53 6.98
C ASN A 77 -6.17 1.19 6.31
N ARG A 78 -5.46 0.13 6.72
CA ARG A 78 -5.48 -1.19 6.09
C ARG A 78 -6.87 -1.82 6.02
N ASN A 79 -7.64 -1.74 7.10
CA ASN A 79 -8.95 -2.41 7.18
C ASN A 79 -10.05 -1.65 6.43
N HIS A 80 -9.83 -0.38 6.08
CA HIS A 80 -10.83 0.48 5.41
C HIS A 80 -10.34 1.05 4.07
N SER A 81 -9.40 0.38 3.41
CA SER A 81 -8.84 0.82 2.14
C SER A 81 -9.14 -0.15 1.01
N THR A 82 -9.83 0.34 -0.04
CA THR A 82 -9.83 -0.31 -1.35
C THR A 82 -8.53 0.05 -2.08
N ASP A 83 -7.68 -0.94 -2.29
CA ASP A 83 -6.34 -0.82 -2.86
C ASP A 83 -5.93 -2.08 -3.64
N SER A 84 -4.65 -2.33 -3.90
CA SER A 84 -4.21 -3.39 -4.83
C SER A 84 -4.56 -4.80 -4.38
N ARG A 85 -4.97 -4.99 -3.13
CA ARG A 85 -5.58 -6.23 -2.63
C ARG A 85 -6.89 -6.57 -3.33
N ASP A 86 -7.63 -5.55 -3.79
CA ASP A 86 -8.87 -5.72 -4.54
C ASP A 86 -8.56 -6.02 -6.01
N LEU A 87 -9.03 -7.16 -6.52
CA LEU A 87 -8.80 -7.59 -7.91
C LEU A 87 -9.28 -6.59 -8.96
N ARG A 88 -10.28 -5.75 -8.64
CA ARG A 88 -10.80 -4.73 -9.57
C ARG A 88 -9.80 -3.59 -9.76
N LEU A 89 -8.96 -3.33 -8.76
CA LEU A 89 -7.82 -2.42 -8.90
C LEU A 89 -6.58 -3.17 -9.41
N GLY A 90 -6.22 -4.24 -8.70
CA GLY A 90 -4.99 -4.99 -8.89
C GLY A 90 -3.74 -4.12 -8.75
N THR A 91 -2.67 -4.52 -9.41
CA THR A 91 -1.50 -3.66 -9.58
C THR A 91 -1.83 -2.44 -10.43
N VAL A 92 -1.11 -1.36 -10.20
CA VAL A 92 -1.30 -0.09 -10.88
C VAL A 92 -0.11 0.14 -11.81
N ASP A 93 -0.40 0.31 -13.10
CA ASP A 93 0.63 0.71 -14.07
C ASP A 93 1.18 2.10 -13.72
N GLU A 94 2.50 2.25 -13.74
CA GLU A 94 3.18 3.48 -13.32
C GLU A 94 2.75 4.71 -14.13
N ARG A 95 2.26 4.53 -15.36
CA ARG A 95 1.74 5.63 -16.21
C ARG A 95 0.49 6.30 -15.63
N TYR A 96 -0.19 5.65 -14.68
CA TYR A 96 -1.33 6.21 -13.94
C TYR A 96 -0.92 7.03 -12.71
N VAL A 97 0.38 7.12 -12.42
CA VAL A 97 0.90 7.92 -11.30
C VAL A 97 1.00 9.37 -11.73
N LEU A 98 0.18 10.23 -11.11
CA LEU A 98 0.18 11.67 -11.39
C LEU A 98 1.31 12.41 -10.69
N GLY A 99 1.78 11.87 -9.56
CA GLY A 99 2.86 12.48 -8.80
C GLY A 99 3.09 11.84 -7.43
N ARG A 100 4.27 12.08 -6.88
CA ARG A 100 4.62 11.70 -5.51
C ARG A 100 4.06 12.76 -4.57
N ALA A 101 3.04 12.41 -3.79
CA ALA A 101 2.69 13.18 -2.60
C ALA A 101 3.84 13.03 -1.60
N LEU A 102 4.76 14.00 -1.61
CA LEU A 102 5.90 14.08 -0.71
C LEU A 102 5.46 14.88 0.52
N ILE A 103 4.55 14.32 1.32
CA ILE A 103 4.23 14.88 2.63
C ILE A 103 4.80 13.91 3.67
N VAL A 104 6.02 14.22 4.08
CA VAL A 104 6.62 13.73 5.32
C VAL A 104 6.35 14.84 6.33
N VAL A 105 5.30 14.73 7.14
CA VAL A 105 5.23 15.49 8.40
C VAL A 105 5.98 14.67 9.44
N LEU A 106 7.31 14.78 9.42
CA LEU A 106 8.13 14.43 10.58
C LEU A 106 7.69 15.36 11.73
N PRO A 107 7.48 14.88 12.97
CA PRO A 107 7.57 15.78 14.10
C PRO A 107 9.01 16.28 14.16
N LEU A 108 9.16 17.61 14.15
CA LEU A 108 10.43 18.29 14.38
C LEU A 108 11.00 17.86 15.74
N GLY A 109 12.16 17.19 15.70
CA GLY A 109 13.23 17.28 16.69
C GLY A 109 12.91 16.84 18.12
N ASP A 110 13.59 15.79 18.55
CA ASP A 110 13.92 15.56 19.95
C ASP A 110 14.41 16.87 20.62
N PHE A 111 13.72 17.32 21.66
CA PHE A 111 14.28 18.26 22.62
C PHE A 111 14.51 17.52 23.95
N GLY A 112 15.79 17.51 24.38
CA GLY A 112 16.37 16.77 25.52
C GLY A 112 15.75 17.05 26.90
N VAL A 113 16.22 16.45 27.99
CA VAL A 113 17.60 16.44 28.51
C VAL A 113 17.92 15.07 29.14
N ILE A 114 19.03 14.44 28.75
CA ILE A 114 19.58 13.30 29.51
C ILE A 114 20.40 13.90 30.66
N ARG A 115 20.08 13.49 31.89
CA ARG A 115 20.66 13.99 33.13
C ARG A 115 21.81 13.11 33.61
#